data_AF-A0A1V6MHD8-F1
#
_entry.id   AF-A0A1V6MHD8-F1
#
_cell.length_a   1.000
_cell.length_b   1.000
_cell.length_c   1.000
_cell.angle_alpha   90.00
_cell.angle_beta   90.00
_cell.angle_gamma   90.00
#
_symmetry.space_group_name_H-M   'P 1'
#
loop_
_entity.id
_entity.type
_entity.pdbx_description
1 polymer ?
#
loop_
_entity_poly.entity_id
_entity_poly.type
_entity_poly.pdbx_seq_one_letter_code
_entity_poly.pdbx_strand_id
1 'polypeptide(L)' 'MDPVMVTAGWGVAAAAFRLGYFWLSARSHTRRIESQIRHAESDHATLMKAINLLPPGSEITEVLPDGRQVTIKLPASKAA' A
#
# COMPACT_ATOMS: atom_id res chain seq x y z
N MET A 1 -27.33 5.24 45.81
CA MET A 1 -26.79 4.72 44.54
C MET A 1 -25.87 3.58 44.89
N ASP A 2 -26.16 2.37 44.40
CA ASP A 2 -25.37 1.18 44.72
C ASP A 2 -23.99 1.26 44.03
N PRO A 3 -22.87 1.17 44.78
CA PRO A 3 -21.52 1.30 44.23
C PRO A 3 -21.21 0.22 43.17
N VAL A 4 -21.86 -0.93 43.26
CA VAL A 4 -21.72 -2.06 42.33
C VAL A 4 -22.21 -1.71 40.93
N MET A 5 -23.26 -0.88 40.82
CA MET A 5 -23.84 -0.47 39.53
C MET A 5 -22.93 0.50 38.78
N VAL A 6 -22.19 1.33 39.51
CA VAL A 6 -21.21 2.28 38.96
C VAL A 6 -20.00 1.55 38.38
N THR A 7 -19.48 0.55 39.09
CA THR A 7 -18.35 -0.27 38.64
C THR A 7 -18.69 -1.15 37.44
N ALA A 8 -19.89 -1.74 37.39
CA ALA A 8 -20.35 -2.53 36.25
C ALA A 8 -20.51 -1.67 34.99
N GLY A 9 -21.07 -0.46 35.12
CA GLY A 9 -21.19 0.49 34.01
C GLY A 9 -19.85 0.92 33.43
N TRP A 10 -18.82 1.11 34.28
CA TRP A 10 -17.46 1.44 33.84
C TRP A 10 -16.78 0.30 33.08
N GLY A 11 -16.98 -0.95 33.51
CA GLY A 11 -16.44 -2.13 32.81
C GLY A 11 -16.99 -2.27 31.39
N VAL A 12 -18.30 -2.06 31.22
CA VAL A 12 -18.96 -2.10 29.90
C VAL A 12 -18.48 -0.94 29.01
N ALA A 13 -18.36 0.27 29.57
CA ALA A 13 -17.85 1.42 28.84
C ALA A 13 -16.41 1.21 28.34
N ALA A 14 -15.52 0.69 29.19
CA ALA A 14 -14.13 0.40 28.82
C ALA A 14 -14.03 -0.67 27.71
N ALA A 15 -14.87 -1.72 27.79
CA ALA A 15 -14.92 -2.76 26.77
C ALA A 15 -15.38 -2.20 25.41
N ALA A 16 -16.46 -1.40 25.40
CA ALA A 16 -16.97 -0.76 24.20
C ALA A 16 -15.92 0.20 23.58
N PHE A 17 -15.23 0.97 24.41
CA PHE A 17 -14.18 1.88 23.97
C PHE A 17 -13.00 1.14 23.32
N ARG A 18 -12.57 0.03 23.91
CA ARG A 18 -11.48 -0.81 23.39
C ARG A 18 -11.85 -1.45 22.05
N LEU A 19 -13.09 -1.91 21.91
CA LEU A 19 -13.59 -2.51 20.67
C LEU A 19 -13.72 -1.46 19.56
N GLY A 20 -14.23 -0.27 19.90
CA GLY A 20 -14.29 0.88 18.98
C GLY A 20 -12.90 1.33 18.53
N TYR A 21 -11.94 1.40 19.44
CA TYR A 21 -10.55 1.73 19.12
C TYR A 21 -9.92 0.71 18.16
N PHE A 22 -10.11 -0.59 18.42
CA PHE A 22 -9.55 -1.65 17.57
C PHE A 22 -10.15 -1.61 16.16
N TRP A 23 -11.47 -1.42 16.06
CA TRP A 23 -12.15 -1.30 14.78
C TRP A 23 -11.69 -0.07 13.99
N LEU A 24 -11.56 1.08 14.66
CA LEU A 24 -11.07 2.32 14.03
C LEU A 24 -9.61 2.18 13.56
N SER A 25 -8.76 1.55 14.37
CA SER A 25 -7.36 1.30 14.03
C SER A 25 -7.23 0.35 12.83
N ALA A 26 -7.97 -0.75 12.82
CA ALA A 26 -8.02 -1.68 11.69
C ALA A 26 -8.49 -0.97 10.40
N ARG A 27 -9.57 -0.18 10.48
CA ARG A 27 -10.11 0.59 9.35
C ARG A 27 -9.12 1.64 8.84
N SER A 28 -8.38 2.30 9.73
CA SER A 28 -7.33 3.26 9.37
C SER A 28 -6.19 2.57 8.62
N HIS A 29 -5.74 1.41 9.12
CA HIS A 29 -4.72 0.60 8.47
C HIS A 29 -5.13 0.17 7.06
N THR A 30 -6.35 -0.33 6.88
CA THR A 30 -6.85 -0.72 5.56
C THR A 30 -6.83 0.45 4.57
N ARG A 31 -7.30 1.64 4.99
CA ARG A 31 -7.28 2.83 4.14
C ARG A 31 -5.86 3.26 3.74
N ARG A 32 -4.91 3.14 4.67
CA ARG A 32 -3.51 3.47 4.39
C ARG A 32 -2.91 2.54 3.35
N ILE A 33 -3.19 1.23 3.45
CA ILE A 33 -2.73 0.24 2.49
C ILE A 33 -3.39 0.47 1.11
N GLU A 34 -4.69 0.74 1.05
CA GLU A 34 -5.38 1.04 -0.20
C GLU A 34 -4.77 2.26 -0.92
N SER A 35 -4.40 3.31 -0.17
CA SER A 35 -3.75 4.48 -0.76
C SER A 35 -2.36 4.15 -1.31
N GLN A 36 -1.58 3.31 -0.59
CA GLN A 36 -0.26 2.87 -1.05
C GLN A 36 -0.36 2.01 -2.31
N ILE A 37 -1.36 1.13 -2.40
CA ILE A 37 -1.61 0.31 -3.59
C ILE A 37 -1.94 1.19 -4.79
N ARG A 38 -2.83 2.19 -4.64
CA ARG A 38 -3.17 3.11 -5.74
C ARG A 38 -1.98 3.92 -6.22
N HIS A 39 -1.13 4.38 -5.29
CA HIS A 39 0.11 5.05 -5.66
C HIS A 39 1.06 4.13 -6.43
N ALA A 40 1.28 2.90 -5.94
CA ALA A 40 2.10 1.91 -6.63
C ALA A 40 1.55 1.53 -8.02
N GLU A 41 0.23 1.42 -8.17
CA GLU A 41 -0.42 1.19 -9.47
C GLU A 41 -0.22 2.36 -10.44
N SER A 42 -0.32 3.59 -9.95
CA SER A 42 -0.06 4.80 -10.75
C SER A 42 1.42 4.91 -11.16
N ASP A 43 2.34 4.59 -10.25
CA ASP A 43 3.77 4.58 -10.52
C ASP A 43 4.12 3.50 -11.55
N HIS A 44 3.53 2.30 -11.41
CA HIS A 44 3.66 1.22 -12.39
C HIS A 44 3.10 1.61 -13.76
N ALA A 45 1.92 2.24 -13.82
CA ALA A 45 1.35 2.72 -15.08
C ALA A 45 2.23 3.79 -15.74
N THR A 46 2.84 4.66 -14.94
CA THR A 46 3.77 5.70 -15.42
C THR A 46 5.05 5.07 -15.97
N LEU A 47 5.61 4.09 -15.25
CA LEU A 47 6.80 3.35 -15.65
C LEU A 47 6.56 2.56 -16.96
N MET A 48 5.43 1.87 -17.06
CA MET A 48 5.05 1.15 -18.27
C MET A 48 4.84 2.10 -19.46
N LYS A 49 4.28 3.28 -19.24
CA LYS A 49 4.17 4.31 -20.28
C LYS A 49 5.54 4.82 -20.73
N ALA A 50 6.47 5.06 -19.81
CA ALA A 50 7.84 5.46 -20.13
C ALA A 50 8.58 4.37 -20.92
N ILE A 51 8.41 3.11 -20.52
CA ILE A 51 8.91 1.93 -21.22
C ILE A 51 8.37 1.84 -22.65
N ASN A 52 7.07 2.05 -22.85
CA ASN A 52 6.46 2.02 -24.18
C ASN A 52 6.90 3.18 -25.10
N LEU A 53 7.44 4.27 -24.54
CA LEU A 53 8.01 5.37 -25.31
C LEU A 53 9.46 5.11 -25.74
N LEU A 54 10.13 4.11 -25.17
CA LEU A 54 11.49 3.75 -25.57
C LEU A 54 11.47 3.03 -26.93
N PRO A 55 12.47 3.27 -27.79
CA PRO A 55 12.55 2.58 -29.07
C PRO A 55 12.62 1.06 -28.85
N PRO A 56 11.94 0.26 -29.70
CA PRO A 56 11.93 -1.19 -29.57
C PRO A 56 13.36 -1.75 -29.65
N GLY A 57 13.69 -2.68 -28.74
CA GLY A 57 15.04 -3.23 -28.63
C GLY A 57 16.01 -2.39 -27.81
N SER A 58 15.54 -1.33 -27.14
CA SER A 58 16.36 -0.60 -26.16
C SER A 58 16.75 -1.52 -24.99
N GLU A 59 17.97 -1.33 -24.52
CA GLU A 59 18.54 -2.06 -23.40
C GLU A 59 18.64 -1.10 -22.22
N ILE A 60 17.82 -1.31 -21.19
CA ILE A 60 17.90 -0.53 -19.96
C ILE A 60 18.89 -1.23 -19.04
N THR A 61 19.97 -0.54 -18.70
CA THR A 61 20.92 -1.02 -17.69
C THR A 61 20.77 -0.16 -16.45
N GLU A 62 20.26 -0.75 -15.38
CA GLU A 62 20.09 -0.08 -14.09
C GLU A 62 21.00 -0.71 -13.05
N VAL A 63 21.64 0.12 -12.23
CA VAL A 63 22.46 -0.33 -11.10
C VAL A 63 21.59 -0.20 -9.85
N LEU A 64 21.23 -1.33 -9.26
CA LEU A 64 20.43 -1.37 -8.04
C LEU A 64 21.23 -0.80 -6.85
N PRO A 65 20.55 -0.39 -5.77
CA PRO A 65 21.19 0.15 -4.57
C PRO A 65 22.15 -0.83 -3.88
N ASP A 66 22.04 -2.13 -4.17
CA ASP A 66 22.93 -3.19 -3.68
C ASP A 66 24.17 -3.39 -4.57
N GLY A 67 24.36 -2.55 -5.59
CA GLY A 67 25.48 -2.60 -6.53
C GLY A 67 25.32 -3.63 -7.65
N ARG A 68 24.20 -4.35 -7.71
CA ARG A 68 23.92 -5.28 -8.81
C ARG A 68 23.49 -4.52 -10.05
N GLN A 69 24.02 -4.92 -11.19
CA GLN A 69 23.61 -4.37 -12.49
C GLN A 69 22.59 -5.29 -13.12
N VAL A 70 21.41 -4.74 -13.43
CA VAL A 70 20.33 -5.47 -14.10
C VAL A 70 20.13 -4.86 -15.48
N THR A 71 20.26 -5.71 -16.49
CA THR A 71 20.04 -5.34 -17.88
C THR A 71 18.72 -5.90 -18.35
N ILE A 72 17.75 -5.02 -18.60
CA ILE A 72 16.41 -5.38 -19.08
C ILE A 72 16.37 -5.08 -20.58
N LYS A 73 16.29 -6.14 -21.38
CA LYS A 73 16.00 -6.03 -22.81
C LYS A 73 14.51 -5.80 -22.96
N LEU A 74 14.13 -4.61 -23.43
CA LEU A 74 12.74 -4.31 -23.72
C LEU A 74 12.25 -5.25 -24.82
N PRO A 75 11.09 -5.91 -24.63
CA PRO A 75 10.51 -6.71 -25.70
C PRO A 75 10.26 -5.79 -26.91
N ALA A 76 10.64 -6.26 -28.09
CA ALA A 76 10.36 -5.52 -29.32
C ALA A 76 8.84 -5.30 -29.40
N SER A 77 8.42 -4.05 -29.27
CA SER A 77 7.03 -3.64 -29.35
C SER A 77 6.36 -4.32 -30.55
N LYS A 78 5.42 -5.22 -30.29
CA LYS A 78 4.41 -5.59 -31.28
C LYS A 78 3.45 -4.40 -31.34
N ALA A 79 3.74 -3.47 -32.25
CA ALA A 79 2.78 -2.45 -32.64
C ALA A 79 1.50 -3.18 -33.12
N ALA A 80 0.41 -2.98 -32.41
CA ALA A 80 -0.94 -3.38 -32.80
C ALA A 80 -1.85 -2.18 -32.56
#